data_AF-A0A914QJG7-F1
#
_entry.id   AF-A0A914QJG7-F1
#
_cell.length_a   1.000
_cell.length_b   1.000
_cell.length_c   1.000
_cell.angle_alpha   90.00
_cell.angle_beta   90.00
_cell.angle_gamma   90.00
#
_symmetry.space_group_name_H-M   'P 1'
#
loop_
_entity.id
_entity.type
_entity.pdbx_description
1 polymer ?
#
loop_
_entity_poly.entity_id
_entity_poly.type
_entity_poly.pdbx_seq_one_letter_code
_entity_poly.pdbx_strand_id
1 'polypeptide(L)'
;MLAKFLGSIKSFDPDVVLGHDIAAQMSILRDRLEDNKLVTINWSFMGRLKRQENLKYAPQNKNFRWSWTAGRLYLDSKAAAMELVHSQSYDLDELVTKVLTPIDPNAKRLPIDAEMISRVF
;
A
#
# COMPACT_ATOMS: atom_id res chain seq x y z
N MET A 1 1.39 5.25 15.37
CA MET A 1 1.93 4.43 14.26
C MET A 1 1.84 5.13 12.90
N LEU A 2 0.64 5.52 12.43
CA LEU A 2 0.45 6.13 11.09
C LEU A 2 1.24 7.42 10.83
N ALA A 3 1.28 8.35 11.79
CA ALA A 3 2.08 9.57 11.65
C ALA A 3 3.59 9.28 11.50
N LYS A 4 4.10 8.26 12.20
CA LYS A 4 5.49 7.80 12.07
C LYS A 4 5.74 7.21 10.69
N PHE A 5 4.83 6.39 10.17
CA PHE A 5 4.90 5.86 8.81
C PHE A 5 4.96 6.97 7.75
N LEU A 6 4.07 7.96 7.83
CA LEU A 6 4.09 9.12 6.93
C LEU A 6 5.38 9.94 7.06
N GLY A 7 5.88 10.11 8.29
CA GLY A 7 7.18 10.73 8.55
C GLY A 7 8.33 9.96 7.90
N SER A 8 8.33 8.63 7.98
CA SER A 8 9.32 7.77 7.32
C SER A 8 9.27 7.90 5.80
N ILE A 9 8.08 7.93 5.20
CA ILE A 9 7.89 8.12 3.75
C ILE A 9 8.44 9.47 3.29
N LYS A 10 8.24 10.54 4.07
CA LYS A 10 8.80 11.85 3.78
C LYS A 10 10.32 11.88 3.93
N SER A 11 10.85 11.24 4.97
CA SER A 11 12.29 11.23 5.27
C SER A 11 13.08 10.37 4.29
N PHE A 12 12.55 9.22 3.89
CA PHE A 12 13.19 8.32 2.93
C PHE A 12 13.09 8.83 1.49
N ASP A 13 12.07 9.66 1.21
CA ASP A 13 11.75 10.22 -0.10
C ASP A 13 11.84 9.27 -1.32
N PRO A 14 11.22 8.07 -1.28
CA PRO A 14 11.29 7.12 -2.36
C PRO A 14 10.66 7.65 -3.64
N ASP A 15 11.34 7.42 -4.77
CA ASP A 15 10.79 7.61 -6.11
C ASP A 15 9.71 6.58 -6.44
N VAL A 16 9.91 5.35 -5.96
CA VAL A 16 9.05 4.19 -6.23
C VAL A 16 8.63 3.55 -4.92
N VAL A 17 7.32 3.31 -4.78
CA VAL A 17 6.73 2.56 -3.68
C VAL A 17 6.11 1.29 -4.26
N LEU A 18 6.56 0.14 -3.78
CA LEU A 18 6.10 -1.17 -4.25
C LEU A 18 5.27 -1.84 -3.17
N GLY A 19 4.22 -2.53 -3.59
CA GLY A 19 3.28 -3.19 -2.69
C GLY A 19 2.44 -4.22 -3.42
N HIS A 20 1.59 -4.91 -2.67
CA HIS A 20 0.69 -5.92 -3.19
C HIS A 20 -0.75 -5.52 -2.90
N ASP A 21 -1.57 -5.43 -3.94
CA ASP A 21 -2.94 -4.91 -3.86
C ASP A 21 -2.96 -3.49 -3.26
N ILE A 22 -2.12 -2.62 -3.82
CA ILE A 22 -1.90 -1.26 -3.32
C ILE A 22 -3.21 -0.48 -3.31
N ALA A 23 -4.07 -0.70 -4.31
CA ALA A 23 -5.34 0.02 -4.39
C ALA A 23 -6.21 -0.22 -3.14
N ALA A 24 -6.36 -1.48 -2.73
CA ALA A 24 -7.10 -1.83 -1.53
C ALA A 24 -6.40 -1.31 -0.26
N GLN A 25 -5.07 -1.48 -0.17
CA GLN A 25 -4.29 -1.00 0.98
C GLN A 25 -4.34 0.52 1.15
N MET A 26 -4.33 1.28 0.05
CA MET A 26 -4.46 2.74 0.09
C MET A 26 -5.85 3.18 0.55
N SER A 27 -6.90 2.45 0.19
CA SER A 27 -8.25 2.71 0.72
C SER A 27 -8.30 2.51 2.23
N ILE A 28 -7.74 1.41 2.75
CA ILE A 28 -7.70 1.15 4.19
C ILE A 28 -6.86 2.22 4.89
N LEU A 29 -5.69 2.58 4.35
CA LEU A 29 -4.83 3.62 4.92
C LEU A 29 -5.57 4.97 4.99
N ARG A 30 -6.31 5.32 3.93
CA ARG A 30 -7.14 6.52 3.87
C ARG A 30 -8.17 6.54 5.00
N ASP A 31 -8.95 5.48 5.12
CA ASP A 31 -10.03 5.39 6.11
C ASP A 31 -9.45 5.48 7.53
N ARG A 32 -8.34 4.79 7.78
CA ARG A 32 -7.62 4.86 9.07
C ARG A 32 -7.06 6.25 9.36
N LEU A 33 -6.56 6.97 8.37
CA LEU A 33 -6.09 8.33 8.56
C LEU A 33 -7.25 9.27 8.90
N GLU A 34 -8.41 9.06 8.28
CA GLU A 34 -9.64 9.83 8.53
C GLU A 34 -10.18 9.60 9.94
N ASP A 35 -10.30 8.35 10.35
CA ASP A 35 -10.73 7.96 11.71
C ASP A 35 -9.83 8.57 12.79
N ASN A 36 -8.53 8.62 12.53
CA ASN A 36 -7.53 9.15 13.47
C ASN A 36 -7.34 10.68 13.35
N LYS A 37 -8.13 11.38 12.53
CA LYS A 37 -8.03 12.84 12.30
C LYS A 37 -6.64 13.31 11.85
N LEU A 38 -5.84 12.43 11.23
CA LEU A 38 -4.49 12.73 10.72
C LEU A 38 -4.51 13.30 9.29
N VAL A 39 -5.69 13.32 8.69
CA VAL A 39 -5.99 13.80 7.35
C VAL A 39 -5.63 15.27 7.11
N THR A 40 -5.49 16.10 8.14
CA THR A 40 -5.23 17.54 7.94
C THR A 40 -3.75 17.91 7.98
N ILE A 41 -2.86 17.03 8.48
CA ILE A 41 -1.47 17.39 8.80
C ILE A 41 -0.47 16.71 7.86
N ASN A 42 -0.67 15.45 7.47
CA ASN A 42 0.43 14.64 6.92
C ASN A 42 0.11 13.76 5.69
N TRP A 43 -1.13 13.72 5.19
CA TRP A 43 -1.49 12.82 4.08
C TRP A 43 -0.74 13.13 2.77
N SER A 44 -0.39 14.41 2.55
CA SER A 44 0.36 14.84 1.37
C SER A 44 1.78 14.26 1.31
N PHE A 45 2.28 13.66 2.40
CA PHE A 45 3.58 12.97 2.41
C PHE A 45 3.55 11.64 1.62
N MET A 46 2.37 11.12 1.29
CA MET A 46 2.24 9.97 0.40
C MET A 46 2.70 10.28 -1.04
N GLY A 47 2.63 11.55 -1.44
CA GLY A 47 3.19 12.07 -2.67
C GLY A 47 4.32 13.05 -2.37
N ARG A 48 4.79 13.74 -3.41
CA ARG A 48 5.71 14.89 -3.27
C ARG A 48 5.00 16.23 -3.34
N LEU A 49 3.74 16.24 -3.81
CA LEU A 49 2.97 17.48 -3.91
C LEU A 49 2.34 17.84 -2.56
N LYS A 50 2.79 18.95 -1.96
CA LYS A 50 2.18 19.53 -0.77
C LYS A 50 0.77 20.01 -1.09
N ARG A 51 -0.20 19.64 -0.26
CA ARG A 51 -1.60 20.07 -0.41
C ARG A 51 -2.20 20.44 0.94
N GLN A 52 -3.08 21.43 0.93
CA GLN A 52 -3.81 21.91 2.10
C GLN A 52 -5.29 21.54 2.09
N GLU A 53 -5.79 20.97 1.00
CA GLU A 53 -7.19 20.55 0.92
C GLU A 53 -7.48 19.40 1.89
N ASN A 54 -8.61 19.49 2.59
CA ASN A 54 -9.11 18.40 3.39
C ASN A 54 -9.57 17.30 2.46
N LEU A 55 -9.00 16.12 2.66
CA LEU A 55 -9.32 14.89 1.95
C LEU A 55 -10.82 14.55 1.85
N LYS A 56 -11.59 15.00 2.85
CA LYS A 56 -13.05 14.87 2.91
C LYS A 56 -13.79 15.55 1.76
N TYR A 57 -13.22 16.59 1.15
CA TYR A 57 -13.83 17.32 0.04
C TYR A 57 -13.25 16.95 -1.32
N ALA A 58 -12.20 16.12 -1.34
CA ALA A 58 -11.64 15.64 -2.59
C ALA A 58 -12.59 14.59 -3.18
N PRO A 59 -12.95 14.69 -4.47
CA PRO A 59 -13.90 13.78 -5.09
C PRO A 59 -13.36 12.34 -5.00
N GLN A 60 -14.15 11.43 -4.43
CA GLN A 60 -13.90 9.97 -4.29
C GLN A 60 -13.72 9.23 -5.63
N ASN A 61 -13.60 9.97 -6.74
CA ASN A 61 -13.46 9.44 -8.08
C ASN A 61 -12.13 8.70 -8.25
N LYS A 62 -12.04 7.86 -9.30
CA LYS A 62 -10.80 7.16 -9.71
C LYS A 62 -9.57 8.10 -9.82
N ASN A 63 -9.80 9.40 -10.04
CA ASN A 63 -8.76 10.41 -10.12
C ASN A 63 -8.06 10.75 -8.79
N PHE A 64 -8.66 10.35 -7.66
CA PHE A 64 -8.12 10.58 -6.32
C PHE A 64 -6.86 9.77 -6.02
N ARG A 65 -6.65 8.62 -6.70
CA ARG A 65 -5.38 7.89 -6.59
C ARG A 65 -4.20 8.73 -7.06
N TRP A 66 -4.36 9.43 -8.18
CA TRP A 66 -3.31 10.32 -8.71
C TRP A 66 -3.03 11.49 -7.80
N SER A 67 -4.02 11.96 -7.04
CA SER A 67 -3.75 13.01 -6.06
C SER A 67 -2.84 12.49 -4.96
N TRP A 68 -3.13 11.33 -4.35
CA TRP A 68 -2.31 10.78 -3.25
C TRP A 68 -0.87 10.51 -3.61
N THR A 69 -0.64 9.96 -4.79
CA THR A 69 0.66 9.45 -5.19
C THR A 69 1.45 10.45 -6.03
N ALA A 70 0.92 11.65 -6.28
CA ALA A 70 1.53 12.63 -7.18
C ALA A 70 3.02 12.86 -6.88
N GLY A 71 3.87 12.66 -7.89
CA GLY A 71 5.32 12.79 -7.80
C GLY A 71 6.05 11.54 -7.32
N ARG A 72 5.33 10.42 -7.10
CA ARG A 72 5.90 9.10 -6.77
C ARG A 72 5.20 8.00 -7.56
N LEU A 73 5.97 7.02 -8.00
CA LEU A 73 5.44 5.87 -8.72
C LEU A 73 5.01 4.79 -7.72
N TYR A 74 3.75 4.40 -7.75
CA TYR A 74 3.24 3.29 -6.93
C TYR A 74 3.04 2.06 -7.83
N LEU A 75 3.81 1.01 -7.57
CA LEU A 75 3.80 -0.22 -8.36
C LEU A 75 3.07 -1.33 -7.63
N ASP A 76 1.98 -1.80 -8.24
CA ASP A 76 1.20 -2.90 -7.70
C ASP A 76 1.67 -4.24 -8.28
N SER A 77 2.31 -5.05 -7.44
CA SER A 77 2.77 -6.38 -7.82
C SER A 77 1.64 -7.32 -8.25
N LYS A 78 0.43 -7.15 -7.71
CA LYS A 78 -0.73 -7.97 -8.07
C LYS A 78 -1.17 -7.68 -9.51
N ALA A 79 -1.25 -6.40 -9.86
CA ALA A 79 -1.58 -5.97 -11.22
C ALA A 79 -0.49 -6.39 -12.22
N ALA A 80 0.78 -6.14 -11.87
CA ALA A 80 1.90 -6.58 -12.70
C ALA A 80 1.93 -8.10 -12.91
N ALA A 81 1.60 -8.88 -11.87
CA ALA A 81 1.52 -10.34 -11.99
C ALA A 81 0.37 -10.78 -12.91
N MET A 82 -0.80 -10.12 -12.86
CA MET A 82 -1.91 -10.41 -13.80
C MET A 82 -1.54 -10.18 -15.26
N GLU A 83 -0.64 -9.23 -15.53
CA GLU A 83 -0.18 -8.92 -16.88
C GLU A 83 0.94 -9.88 -17.35
N LEU A 84 1.82 -10.31 -16.45
CA LEU A 84 3.08 -10.97 -16.80
C LEU A 84 3.11 -12.47 -16.49
N VAL A 85 2.26 -12.97 -15.58
CA VAL A 85 2.32 -14.34 -15.06
C VAL A 85 0.96 -14.98 -15.16
N HIS A 86 0.89 -16.17 -15.76
CA HIS A 86 -0.34 -16.96 -15.73
C HIS A 86 -0.47 -17.68 -14.38
N SER A 87 -1.48 -17.36 -13.56
CA SER A 87 -1.77 -18.06 -12.29
C SER A 87 -3.26 -18.28 -12.00
N GLN A 88 -3.57 -19.18 -11.06
CA GLN A 88 -4.95 -19.48 -10.66
C GLN A 88 -5.52 -18.37 -9.78
N SER A 89 -4.75 -17.93 -8.79
CA SER A 89 -4.94 -16.69 -8.02
C SER A 89 -3.70 -15.80 -8.09
N TYR A 90 -3.94 -14.52 -7.89
CA TYR A 90 -2.91 -13.48 -7.79
C TYR A 90 -2.74 -13.00 -6.35
N ASP A 91 -3.16 -13.79 -5.37
CA ASP A 91 -2.88 -13.52 -3.97
C ASP A 91 -1.40 -13.74 -3.68
N LEU A 92 -0.88 -12.99 -2.70
CA LEU A 92 0.54 -12.99 -2.39
C LEU A 92 1.08 -14.38 -2.00
N ASP A 93 0.28 -15.25 -1.39
CA ASP A 93 0.70 -16.62 -1.05
C ASP A 93 0.96 -17.49 -2.30
N GLU A 94 0.09 -17.37 -3.30
CA GLU A 94 0.24 -18.09 -4.56
C GLU A 94 1.41 -17.51 -5.36
N LEU A 95 1.50 -16.17 -5.46
CA LEU A 95 2.57 -15.52 -6.20
C LEU A 95 3.95 -15.79 -5.60
N VAL A 96 4.09 -15.83 -4.27
CA VAL A 96 5.35 -16.22 -3.61
C VAL A 96 5.73 -17.64 -4.01
N THR A 97 4.79 -18.58 -3.92
CA THR A 97 5.05 -19.99 -4.28
C THR A 97 5.42 -20.12 -5.76
N LYS A 98 4.76 -19.37 -6.64
CA LYS A 98 4.96 -19.52 -8.09
C LYS A 98 6.18 -18.79 -8.63
N VAL A 99 6.41 -17.56 -8.17
CA VAL A 99 7.46 -16.69 -8.70
C VAL A 99 8.77 -16.85 -7.92
N LEU A 100 8.71 -17.04 -6.60
CA LEU A 100 9.92 -17.08 -5.76
C LEU A 100 10.46 -18.49 -5.54
N THR A 101 9.63 -19.54 -5.48
CA THR A 101 10.13 -20.91 -5.28
C THR A 101 11.13 -21.38 -6.35
N PRO A 102 10.97 -21.03 -7.65
CA PRO A 102 11.99 -21.36 -8.65
C PRO A 102 13.35 -20.67 -8.41
N ILE A 103 13.37 -19.55 -7.68
CA ILE A 103 14.58 -18.76 -7.37
C ILE A 103 15.18 -19.20 -6.04
N ASP A 104 14.35 -19.38 -5.03
CA ASP A 104 14.70 -19.86 -3.70
C ASP A 104 13.71 -20.95 -3.25
N PRO A 105 14.14 -22.23 -3.21
CA PRO A 105 13.29 -23.35 -2.82
C PRO A 105 12.71 -23.25 -1.40
N ASN A 106 13.32 -22.43 -0.53
CA ASN A 106 12.86 -22.26 0.86
C ASN A 106 11.89 -21.08 1.00
N ALA A 107 11.62 -20.32 -0.07
CA ALA A 107 10.73 -19.18 -0.04
C ALA A 107 9.28 -19.63 0.15
N LYS A 108 8.83 -19.65 1.41
CA LYS A 108 7.44 -19.91 1.78
C LYS A 108 6.88 -18.76 2.61
N ARG A 109 5.71 -18.28 2.23
CA ARG A 109 4.94 -17.33 3.06
C ARG A 109 4.18 -18.11 4.14
N LEU A 110 4.37 -17.71 5.39
CA LEU A 110 3.63 -18.26 6.53
C LEU A 110 2.44 -17.34 6.82
N PRO A 111 1.20 -17.84 6.78
CA PRO A 111 0.04 -17.03 7.15
C PRO A 111 0.09 -16.71 8.64
N ILE A 112 -0.40 -15.53 9.00
CA ILE A 112 -0.60 -15.10 10.37
C ILE A 112 -2.09 -14.85 10.55
N ASP A 113 -2.68 -15.61 11.46
CA ASP A 113 -4.12 -15.59 11.68
C ASP A 113 -4.52 -14.43 12.60
N ALA A 114 -5.75 -13.92 12.45
CA ALA A 114 -6.25 -12.82 13.28
C ALA A 114 -6.21 -13.16 14.79
N GLU A 115 -6.41 -14.43 15.15
CA GLU A 115 -6.32 -14.90 16.53
C GLU A 115 -4.87 -14.87 17.05
N MET A 116 -3.88 -15.11 16.20
CA MET A 116 -2.48 -14.95 16.60
C MET A 116 -2.16 -13.47 16.85
N ILE A 117 -2.70 -12.57 16.03
CA ILE A 117 -2.49 -11.12 16.18
C ILE A 117 -3.05 -10.62 17.52
N SER A 118 -4.25 -11.03 17.91
CA SER A 118 -4.88 -10.60 19.17
C SER A 118 -4.16 -11.11 20.43
N ARG A 119 -3.33 -12.14 20.30
CA ARG A 119 -2.49 -12.64 21.39
C ARG A 119 -1.18 -11.86 21.53
N VAL A 120 -0.74 -11.17 20.47
CA VAL A 120 0.55 -10.47 20.40
C VAL A 120 0.41 -8.97 20.62
N PHE A 121 -0.71 -8.37 20.21
CA PHE A 121 -1.01 -6.94 20.32
C PHE A 121 -2.26 -6.70 21.16
#